data_AF-A0A172U053-F1
#
_entry.id   AF-A0A172U053-F1
#
_cell.length_a   1.000
_cell.length_b   1.000
_cell.length_c   1.000
_cell.angle_alpha   90.00
_cell.angle_beta   90.00
_cell.angle_gamma   90.00
#
_symmetry.space_group_name_H-M   'P 1'
#
loop_
_entity.id
_entity.type
_entity.pdbx_description
1 polymer ?
#
loop_
_entity_poly.entity_id
_entity_poly.type
_entity_poly.pdbx_seq_one_letter_code
_entity_poly.pdbx_strand_id
1 'polypeptide(L)'
;MKNELPDLCPLCNRELAAPYNRHHLIPISKGGKHTTTLLLHKVCHDKIHAVFSEAELKRYYHTIERIHQDESITHFIKWVQKKEPEYYDKSIKRKSKYV
;
A
#
# COMPACT_ATOMS: atom_id res chain seq x y z
N MET A 1 -17.03 9.31 -21.76
CA MET A 1 -16.86 9.47 -20.31
C MET A 1 -16.07 8.28 -19.81
N LYS A 2 -14.73 8.34 -19.84
CA LYS A 2 -13.88 7.26 -19.37
C LYS A 2 -13.33 7.65 -18.02
N ASN A 3 -13.98 7.19 -16.96
CA ASN A 3 -13.41 7.21 -15.63
C ASN A 3 -12.45 6.01 -15.55
N GLU A 4 -11.32 6.12 -16.26
CA GLU A 4 -10.17 5.20 -16.13
C GLU A 4 -9.53 5.48 -14.78
N LEU A 5 -10.15 4.96 -13.71
CA LEU A 5 -9.38 4.59 -12.53
C LEU A 5 -8.33 3.58 -13.02
N PRO A 6 -7.08 3.60 -12.52
CA PRO A 6 -6.15 2.53 -12.86
C PRO A 6 -6.83 1.21 -12.54
N ASP A 7 -6.97 0.36 -13.56
CA ASP A 7 -7.90 -0.78 -13.53
C ASP A 7 -7.65 -1.68 -12.31
N LEU A 8 -6.40 -1.73 -11.82
CA LEU A 8 -5.97 -2.57 -10.71
C LEU A 8 -5.15 -1.81 -9.66
N CYS A 9 -5.32 -2.19 -8.40
CA CYS A 9 -4.48 -1.75 -7.29
C CYS A 9 -3.08 -2.39 -7.39
N PRO A 10 -1.99 -1.61 -7.49
CA PRO A 10 -0.64 -2.15 -7.68
C PRO A 10 -0.08 -2.95 -6.50
N LEU A 11 -0.74 -2.93 -5.32
CA LEU A 11 -0.35 -3.78 -4.20
C LEU A 11 -1.05 -5.15 -4.21
N CYS A 12 -2.37 -5.19 -4.41
CA CYS A 12 -3.13 -6.45 -4.27
C CYS A 12 -3.64 -7.01 -5.60
N ASN A 13 -3.47 -6.27 -6.71
CA ASN A 13 -3.87 -6.64 -8.05
C ASN A 13 -5.38 -6.90 -8.24
N ARG A 14 -6.22 -6.41 -7.32
CA ARG A 14 -7.69 -6.37 -7.46
C ARG A 14 -8.12 -5.09 -8.16
N GLU A 15 -9.31 -5.11 -8.73
CA GLU A 15 -9.95 -3.90 -9.30
C GLU A 15 -9.97 -2.76 -8.28
N LEU A 16 -9.61 -1.56 -8.72
CA LEU A 16 -9.58 -0.42 -7.83
C LEU A 16 -11.02 0.06 -7.55
N ALA A 17 -11.44 -0.08 -6.30
CA ALA A 17 -12.76 0.35 -5.84
C ALA A 17 -12.61 1.29 -4.65
N ALA A 18 -13.63 2.13 -4.42
CA ALA A 18 -13.66 2.99 -3.25
C ALA A 18 -13.85 2.15 -1.97
N PRO A 19 -13.21 2.53 -0.84
CA PRO A 19 -12.34 3.69 -0.66
C PRO A 19 -10.89 3.42 -1.12
N TYR A 20 -10.28 4.39 -1.82
CA TYR A 20 -8.88 4.37 -2.22
C TYR A 20 -8.17 5.67 -1.84
N ASN A 21 -6.85 5.59 -1.63
CA ASN A 21 -5.98 6.71 -1.26
C ASN A 21 -4.72 6.74 -2.15
N ARG A 22 -4.17 7.94 -2.33
CA ARG A 22 -2.83 8.11 -2.93
C ARG A 22 -1.76 7.76 -1.91
N HIS A 23 -0.86 6.86 -2.27
CA HIS A 23 0.29 6.47 -1.48
C HIS A 23 1.59 7.03 -2.10
N HIS A 24 2.45 7.60 -1.26
CA HIS A 24 3.81 7.96 -1.67
C HIS A 24 4.76 6.88 -1.20
N LEU A 25 5.43 6.19 -2.12
CA LEU A 25 6.42 5.14 -1.80
C LEU A 25 7.61 5.72 -1.01
N ILE A 26 7.96 6.98 -1.28
CA ILE A 26 8.86 7.75 -0.44
C ILE A 26 8.01 8.76 0.32
N PRO A 27 7.98 8.73 1.66
CA PRO A 27 7.21 9.70 2.44
C PRO A 27 7.57 11.15 2.09
N ILE A 28 6.57 12.03 2.04
CA ILE A 28 6.77 13.46 1.75
C ILE A 28 7.76 14.07 2.75
N SER A 29 7.64 13.70 4.03
CA SER A 29 8.53 14.10 5.14
C SER A 29 10.00 13.74 4.91
N LYS A 30 10.29 12.85 3.96
CA LYS A 30 11.62 12.32 3.65
C LYS A 30 12.12 12.71 2.25
N GLY A 31 11.45 13.62 1.56
CA GLY A 31 11.83 14.11 0.23
C GLY A 31 11.00 13.55 -0.92
N GLY A 32 9.92 12.79 -0.63
CA GLY A 32 9.07 12.17 -1.65
C GLY A 32 8.10 13.10 -2.38
N LYS A 33 8.16 14.41 -2.16
CA LYS A 33 7.19 15.39 -2.69
C LYS A 33 7.05 15.36 -4.23
N HIS A 34 8.11 14.99 -4.94
CA HIS A 34 8.14 14.91 -6.41
C HIS A 34 8.17 13.47 -6.94
N THR A 35 7.87 12.49 -6.09
CA THR A 35 7.88 11.08 -6.46
C THR A 35 6.50 10.63 -6.93
N THR A 36 6.47 9.67 -7.85
CA THR A 36 5.23 9.09 -8.37
C THR A 36 4.37 8.56 -7.22
N THR A 37 3.10 8.96 -7.22
CA THR A 37 2.11 8.44 -6.27
C THR A 37 1.34 7.28 -6.90
N LEU A 38 1.00 6.29 -6.08
CA LEU A 38 0.21 5.15 -6.49
C LEU A 38 -1.19 5.26 -5.89
N LEU A 39 -2.21 4.90 -6.66
CA LEU A 39 -3.56 4.74 -6.14
C LEU A 39 -3.70 3.33 -5.55
N LEU A 40 -3.99 3.25 -4.25
CA LEU A 40 -4.17 2.00 -3.52
C LEU A 40 -5.54 1.99 -2.84
N HIS A 41 -6.17 0.82 -2.69
CA HIS A 41 -7.28 0.69 -1.75
C HIS A 41 -6.86 1.18 -0.37
N LYS A 42 -7.79 1.76 0.38
CA LYS A 42 -7.49 2.26 1.72
C LYS A 42 -6.96 1.16 2.64
N VAL A 43 -7.48 -0.06 2.52
CA VAL A 43 -6.99 -1.23 3.29
C VAL A 43 -5.54 -1.59 2.93
N CYS A 44 -5.17 -1.48 1.66
CA CYS A 44 -3.81 -1.73 1.18
C CYS A 44 -2.84 -0.65 1.68
N HIS A 45 -3.25 0.61 1.60
CA HIS A 45 -2.52 1.75 2.13
C HIS A 45 -2.27 1.60 3.64
N ASP A 46 -3.32 1.33 4.41
CA ASP A 46 -3.23 1.20 5.87
C ASP A 46 -2.34 0.01 6.26
N LYS A 47 -2.38 -1.09 5.49
CA LYS A 47 -1.51 -2.23 5.72
C LYS A 47 -0.03 -1.88 5.56
N ILE A 48 0.35 -1.14 4.51
CA ILE A 48 1.75 -0.70 4.31
C ILE A 48 2.24 0.09 5.52
N HIS A 49 1.46 1.05 6.01
CA HIS A 49 1.82 1.85 7.20
C HIS A 49 1.69 1.09 8.53
N ALA A 50 0.98 -0.03 8.55
CA ALA A 50 0.94 -0.93 9.70
C ALA A 50 2.16 -1.84 9.78
N VAL A 51 2.79 -2.17 8.65
CA VAL A 51 3.98 -3.04 8.58
C VAL A 51 5.28 -2.24 8.60
N PHE A 52 5.35 -1.15 7.84
CA PHE A 52 6.57 -0.36 7.67
C PHE A 52 6.45 1.04 8.28
N SER A 53 7.55 1.49 8.87
CA SER A 53 7.77 2.88 9.22
C SER A 53 8.13 3.73 8.00
N GLU A 54 8.00 5.05 8.11
CA GLU A 54 8.45 5.99 7.07
C GLU A 54 9.95 5.85 6.74
N ALA A 55 10.77 5.47 7.73
CA ALA A 55 12.20 5.29 7.55
C ALA A 55 12.51 4.03 6.72
N GLU A 56 11.80 2.93 6.99
CA GLU A 56 11.93 1.67 6.23
C GLU A 56 11.44 1.83 4.80
N LEU A 57 10.31 2.53 4.60
CA LEU A 57 9.81 2.90 3.28
C LEU A 57 10.87 3.68 2.50
N LYS A 58 11.44 4.74 3.09
CA LYS A 58 12.50 5.51 2.42
C LYS A 58 13.73 4.67 2.07
N ARG A 59 14.21 3.84 3.00
CA ARG A 59 15.52 3.16 2.87
C ARG A 59 15.49 1.95 1.95
N TYR A 60 14.47 1.11 2.08
CA TYR A 60 14.45 -0.21 1.46
C TYR A 60 13.15 -0.53 0.71
N TYR A 61 12.01 -0.10 1.25
CA TYR A 61 10.68 -0.43 0.72
C TYR A 61 10.07 0.70 -0.16
N HIS A 62 10.89 1.47 -0.86
CA HIS A 62 10.45 2.60 -1.71
C HIS A 62 9.98 2.17 -3.11
N THR A 63 9.71 0.88 -3.31
CA THR A 63 9.20 0.29 -4.55
C THR A 63 8.18 -0.81 -4.24
N ILE A 64 7.26 -1.07 -5.16
CA ILE A 64 6.22 -2.09 -4.98
C ILE A 64 6.84 -3.49 -4.92
N GLU A 65 7.87 -3.74 -5.72
CA GLU A 65 8.60 -5.00 -5.75
C GLU A 65 9.23 -5.31 -4.39
N ARG A 66 9.84 -4.30 -3.74
CA ARG A 66 10.40 -4.46 -2.39
C ARG A 66 9.32 -4.67 -1.35
N ILE A 67 8.20 -3.96 -1.45
CA ILE A 67 7.05 -4.15 -0.55
C ILE A 67 6.52 -5.59 -0.64
N HIS A 68 6.46 -6.17 -1.84
CA HIS A 68 6.05 -7.56 -2.05
C HIS A 68 7.01 -8.60 -1.47
N GLN A 69 8.29 -8.26 -1.25
CA GLN A 69 9.26 -9.18 -0.66
C GLN A 69 9.00 -9.48 0.83
N ASP A 70 8.22 -8.64 1.53
CA ASP A 70 7.88 -8.89 2.92
C ASP A 70 6.78 -9.96 3.05
N GLU A 71 7.02 -10.94 3.93
CA GLU A 71 6.09 -12.04 4.16
C GLU A 71 4.75 -11.58 4.74
N SER A 72 4.75 -10.55 5.61
CA SER A 72 3.53 -10.00 6.21
C SER A 72 2.65 -9.30 5.18
N ILE A 73 3.27 -8.71 4.15
CA ILE A 73 2.57 -8.13 2.99
C ILE A 73 2.06 -9.25 2.07
N THR A 74 2.90 -10.21 1.71
CA THR A 74 2.49 -11.33 0.84
C THR A 74 1.31 -12.12 1.41
N HIS A 75 1.33 -12.43 2.71
CA HIS A 75 0.20 -13.09 3.38
C HIS A 75 -1.06 -12.24 3.36
N PHE A 76 -0.93 -10.93 3.57
CA PHE A 76 -2.05 -10.02 3.46
C PHE A 76 -2.63 -9.97 2.04
N ILE A 77 -1.78 -9.92 1.01
CA ILE A 77 -2.23 -9.90 -0.39
C ILE A 77 -3.03 -11.16 -0.72
N LYS A 78 -2.50 -12.34 -0.39
CA LYS A 78 -3.19 -13.62 -0.61
C LYS A 78 -4.54 -13.70 0.11
N TRP A 79 -4.68 -13.04 1.26
CA TRP A 79 -5.92 -12.98 2.00
C TRP A 79 -6.90 -11.96 1.42
N VAL A 80 -6.45 -10.74 1.12
CA VAL A 80 -7.31 -9.66 0.64
C VAL A 80 -7.79 -9.89 -0.79
N GLN A 81 -7.02 -10.62 -1.62
CA GLN A 81 -7.43 -11.05 -2.97
C GLN A 81 -8.70 -11.90 -2.98
N LYS A 82 -9.03 -12.56 -1.86
CA LYS A 82 -10.27 -13.35 -1.72
C LYS A 82 -11.49 -12.51 -1.32
N LYS A 83 -11.34 -11.19 -1.21
CA LYS A 83 -12.38 -10.24 -0.78
C LYS A 83 -12.82 -9.38 -1.95
N GLU A 84 -14.07 -8.94 -1.91
CA GLU A 84 -14.65 -8.01 -2.87
C GLU A 84 -13.82 -6.72 -2.99
N PRO A 85 -13.67 -6.13 -4.20
CA PRO A 85 -12.86 -4.93 -4.43
C PRO A 85 -13.12 -3.80 -3.42
N GLU A 86 -14.38 -3.59 -3.05
CA GLU A 86 -14.88 -2.56 -2.12
C GLU A 86 -14.58 -2.85 -0.65
N TYR A 87 -14.09 -4.06 -0.34
CA TYR A 87 -13.84 -4.49 1.03
C TYR A 87 -12.81 -3.59 1.73
N TYR A 88 -13.22 -3.08 2.89
CA TYR A 88 -12.39 -2.26 3.76
C TYR A 88 -12.47 -2.75 5.21
N ASP A 89 -11.31 -2.89 5.84
CA ASP A 89 -11.17 -3.17 7.27
C ASP A 89 -10.03 -2.32 7.85
N LYS A 90 -10.14 -1.94 9.12
CA LYS A 90 -9.15 -1.08 9.79
C LYS A 90 -7.91 -1.89 10.12
N SER A 91 -6.74 -1.47 9.61
CA SER A 91 -5.46 -2.08 10.00
C SER A 91 -4.94 -1.52 11.32
N ILE A 92 -4.54 -2.40 12.25
CA ILE A 92 -3.88 -2.02 13.50
C ILE A 92 -2.37 -1.93 13.25
N LYS A 93 -1.75 -0.80 13.63
CA LYS A 93 -0.32 -0.54 13.43
C LYS A 93 0.54 -1.50 14.27
N ARG A 94 1.49 -2.22 13.67
CA ARG A 94 2.50 -2.99 14.42
C ARG A 94 3.60 -2.05 14.93
N LYS A 95 4.21 -2.40 16.07
CA LYS A 95 5.43 -1.71 16.55
C LYS A 95 6.59 -2.05 15.60
N SER A 96 7.36 -1.04 15.19
CA SER A 96 8.54 -1.20 14.32
C SER A 96 9.52 -2.20 14.93
N LYS A 97 10.04 -3.13 14.12
CA LYS A 97 11.05 -4.11 14.54
C LYS A 97 12.48 -3.54 14.52
N TYR A 98 12.68 -2.40 13.85
CA TYR A 98 13.96 -1.70 13.80
C TYR A 98 13.82 -0.40 14.59
N VAL A 99 14.43 -0.38 15.77
CA VAL A 99 14.81 0.79 16.56
C VAL A 99 16.33 0.86 16.60
#